data_AF-A0A8S2EI96-F1
#
_entry.id   AF-A0A8S2EI96-F1
#
_cell.length_a   1.000
_cell.length_b   1.000
_cell.length_c   1.000
_cell.angle_alpha   90.00
_cell.angle_beta   90.00
_cell.angle_gamma   90.00
#
_symmetry.space_group_name_H-M   'P 1'
#
loop_
_entity.id
_entity.type
_entity.pdbx_description
1 polymer ?
#
loop_
_entity_poly.entity_id
_entity_poly.type
_entity_poly.pdbx_seq_one_letter_code
_entity_poly.pdbx_strand_id
1 'polypeptide(L)'
;PFQIIIGIILLCVALLIFLSLLLSNIDKSIHFVDFKQIFAQGNHTLPNPLDIVVTWTGKFYPANYIVLSCVLIYIILSSLYGLQQIGIYYFCVKMFRFSRGRTKPQALVILCSLLMFIVVAINIFVYLLMPQYTIYGDQQYSTMNFNGTNTVKPCTQYLDTNDCTMTVMGQILLRFLYKVWIFGAAYFIISWLYLAVFLFGCLYKIIRHRESNIQVYTVEHLLDDDEDEPLINS
;
A
#
# COMPACT_ATOMS: atom_id res chain seq x y z
N PRO A 1 -11.43 -6.02 -24.96
CA PRO A 1 -10.69 -7.18 -24.39
C PRO A 1 -9.51 -6.77 -23.50
N PHE A 2 -8.59 -5.91 -23.97
CA PHE A 2 -7.41 -5.48 -23.20
C PHE A 2 -7.74 -4.78 -21.88
N GLN A 3 -8.75 -3.91 -21.85
CA GLN A 3 -9.19 -3.23 -20.63
C GLN A 3 -9.66 -4.19 -19.52
N ILE A 4 -10.34 -5.28 -19.91
CA ILE A 4 -10.83 -6.30 -18.96
C ILE A 4 -9.66 -7.06 -18.35
N ILE A 5 -8.68 -7.45 -19.18
CA ILE A 5 -7.47 -8.15 -18.73
C ILE A 5 -6.69 -7.28 -17.73
N ILE A 6 -6.49 -6.00 -18.06
CA ILE A 6 -5.81 -5.05 -17.16
C ILE A 6 -6.58 -4.91 -15.85
N GLY A 7 -7.91 -4.81 -15.89
CA GLY A 7 -8.75 -4.75 -14.69
C GLY A 7 -8.60 -5.99 -13.81
N ILE A 8 -8.57 -7.19 -14.38
CA ILE A 8 -8.38 -8.44 -13.64
C ILE A 8 -6.99 -8.46 -12.99
N ILE A 9 -5.94 -8.07 -13.72
CA ILE A 9 -4.57 -8.03 -13.18
C ILE A 9 -4.49 -7.05 -11.99
N LEU A 10 -5.03 -5.84 -12.14
CA LEU A 10 -5.04 -4.84 -11.07
C LEU A 10 -5.85 -5.30 -9.86
N LEU A 11 -6.95 -6.02 -10.07
CA LEU A 11 -7.74 -6.63 -9.00
C LEU A 11 -6.96 -7.73 -8.27
N CYS A 12 -6.24 -8.58 -9.00
CA CYS A 12 -5.37 -9.60 -8.39
C CYS A 12 -4.26 -8.95 -7.55
N VAL A 13 -3.63 -7.87 -8.03
CA VAL A 13 -2.63 -7.12 -7.26
C VAL A 13 -3.26 -6.50 -6.01
N ALA A 14 -4.47 -5.92 -6.12
CA ALA A 14 -5.20 -5.36 -4.98
C ALA A 14 -5.49 -6.42 -3.91
N LEU A 15 -5.96 -7.60 -4.32
CA LEU A 15 -6.22 -8.72 -3.41
C LEU A 15 -4.93 -9.24 -2.75
N LEU A 16 -3.82 -9.28 -3.50
CA LEU A 16 -2.53 -9.67 -2.96
C LEU A 16 -2.07 -8.68 -1.89
N ILE A 17 -2.16 -7.38 -2.14
CA ILE A 17 -1.86 -6.31 -1.17
C ILE A 17 -2.77 -6.44 0.07
N PHE A 18 -4.07 -6.65 -0.15
CA PHE A 18 -5.05 -6.83 0.93
C PHE A 18 -4.70 -8.01 1.83
N LEU A 19 -4.44 -9.19 1.25
CA LEU A 19 -4.11 -10.40 1.99
C LEU A 19 -2.80 -10.25 2.76
N SER A 20 -1.81 -9.60 2.15
CA SER A 20 -0.51 -9.35 2.75
C SER A 20 -0.59 -8.44 3.97
N LEU A 21 -1.37 -7.36 3.83
CA LEU A 21 -1.62 -6.42 4.91
C LEU A 21 -2.44 -7.07 6.04
N LEU A 22 -3.44 -7.89 5.69
CA LEU A 22 -4.27 -8.62 6.65
C LEU A 22 -3.40 -9.57 7.49
N LEU A 23 -2.60 -10.43 6.85
CA LEU A 23 -1.72 -11.36 7.56
C LEU A 23 -0.70 -10.60 8.42
N SER A 24 -0.12 -9.52 7.89
CA SER A 24 0.86 -8.71 8.62
C SER A 24 0.27 -7.97 9.82
N ASN A 25 -1.02 -7.62 9.79
CA ASN A 25 -1.73 -7.01 10.92
C ASN A 25 -2.18 -8.05 11.95
N ILE A 26 -2.60 -9.24 11.51
CA ILE A 26 -2.93 -10.36 12.39
C ILE A 26 -1.69 -10.82 13.16
N ASP A 27 -0.55 -10.95 12.47
CA ASP A 27 0.73 -11.31 13.09
C ASP A 27 1.13 -10.30 14.19
N LYS A 28 0.95 -9.00 13.92
CA LYS A 28 1.16 -7.93 14.90
C LYS A 28 0.14 -7.94 16.05
N SER A 29 -1.11 -8.34 15.81
CA SER A 29 -2.14 -8.36 16.86
C SER A 29 -1.99 -9.56 17.80
N ILE A 30 -1.49 -10.70 17.30
CA ILE A 30 -1.25 -11.89 18.12
C ILE A 30 -0.09 -11.67 19.09
N HIS A 31 0.98 -10.99 18.66
CA HIS A 31 2.15 -10.69 19.49
C HIS A 31 2.07 -9.34 20.20
N PHE A 32 0.87 -8.76 20.31
CA PHE A 32 0.64 -7.45 20.90
C PHE A 32 0.89 -7.48 22.42
N VAL A 33 2.02 -6.95 22.87
CA VAL A 33 2.31 -6.71 24.30
C VAL A 33 2.12 -5.23 24.65
N ASP A 34 2.65 -4.32 23.84
CA ASP A 34 2.59 -2.86 24.07
C ASP A 34 2.53 -2.06 22.76
N PHE A 35 1.82 -0.92 22.77
CA PHE A 35 1.74 0.00 21.61
C PHE A 35 3.11 0.50 21.13
N LYS A 36 4.08 0.62 22.06
CA LYS A 36 5.45 1.04 21.74
C LYS A 36 6.27 -0.06 21.05
N GLN A 37 5.91 -1.32 21.27
CA GLN A 37 6.65 -2.48 20.78
C GLN A 37 6.01 -3.14 19.55
N ILE A 38 4.80 -2.73 19.13
CA ILE A 38 4.08 -3.25 17.95
C ILE A 38 5.01 -3.42 16.73
N PHE A 39 5.87 -2.42 16.49
CA PHE A 39 6.77 -2.41 15.34
C PHE A 39 8.18 -2.89 15.66
N ALA A 40 8.57 -2.90 16.94
CA ALA A 40 9.90 -3.31 17.39
C ALA A 40 10.01 -4.83 17.60
N GLN A 41 8.88 -5.54 17.69
CA GLN A 41 8.82 -6.97 17.90
C GLN A 41 8.83 -7.70 16.55
N GLY A 42 10.01 -7.90 15.97
CA GLY A 42 10.20 -8.56 14.66
C GLY A 42 9.98 -10.08 14.65
N ASN A 43 9.05 -10.61 15.47
CA ASN A 43 8.70 -12.03 15.44
C ASN A 43 7.56 -12.23 14.44
N HIS A 44 7.88 -12.48 13.18
CA HIS A 44 6.85 -12.78 12.18
C HIS A 44 6.72 -14.29 12.09
N THR A 45 5.64 -14.81 12.64
CA THR A 45 5.35 -16.24 12.61
C THR A 45 4.50 -16.59 11.39
N LEU A 46 3.72 -15.64 10.89
CA LEU A 46 2.92 -15.84 9.68
C LEU A 46 3.69 -15.44 8.41
N PRO A 47 3.78 -16.34 7.41
CA PRO A 47 4.40 -16.03 6.13
C PRO A 47 3.51 -15.09 5.32
N ASN A 48 4.05 -13.94 4.99
CA ASN A 48 3.35 -12.91 4.23
C ASN A 48 3.45 -13.17 2.71
N PRO A 49 2.32 -13.22 1.97
CA PRO A 49 2.34 -13.58 0.55
C PRO A 49 3.15 -12.62 -0.31
N LEU A 50 3.10 -11.30 -0.07
CA LEU A 50 3.88 -10.35 -0.85
C LEU A 50 5.39 -10.50 -0.61
N ASP A 51 5.81 -10.71 0.64
CA ASP A 51 7.20 -11.04 0.96
C ASP A 51 7.67 -12.29 0.18
N ILE A 52 6.85 -13.34 0.11
CA ILE A 52 7.17 -14.56 -0.64
C ILE A 52 7.30 -14.30 -2.13
N VAL A 53 6.36 -13.57 -2.74
CA VAL A 53 6.41 -13.26 -4.19
C VAL A 53 7.67 -12.49 -4.52
N VAL A 54 8.00 -11.46 -3.76
CA VAL A 54 9.16 -10.58 -3.98
C VAL A 54 10.46 -11.37 -3.80
N THR A 55 10.59 -12.14 -2.72
CA THR A 55 11.76 -13.01 -2.45
C THR A 55 11.92 -14.10 -3.51
N TRP A 56 10.84 -14.75 -3.93
CA TRP A 56 10.90 -15.77 -4.99
C TRP A 56 11.34 -15.19 -6.33
N THR A 57 10.84 -13.99 -6.67
CA THR A 57 11.28 -13.26 -7.85
C THR A 57 12.74 -12.82 -7.74
N GLY A 58 13.28 -12.68 -6.52
CA GLY A 58 14.70 -12.41 -6.23
C GLY A 58 15.67 -13.41 -6.86
N LYS A 59 15.24 -14.67 -7.03
CA LYS A 59 16.04 -15.72 -7.69
C LYS A 59 16.35 -15.41 -9.15
N PHE A 60 15.51 -14.61 -9.81
CA PHE A 60 15.64 -14.24 -11.22
C PHE A 60 15.96 -12.75 -11.34
N TYR A 61 17.25 -12.40 -11.21
CA TYR A 61 17.68 -11.01 -11.37
C TYR A 61 17.46 -10.53 -12.83
N PRO A 62 16.85 -9.36 -13.09
CA PRO A 62 16.42 -8.28 -12.19
C PRO A 62 14.89 -8.23 -11.92
N ALA A 63 14.16 -9.33 -12.12
CA ALA A 63 12.70 -9.35 -12.12
C ALA A 63 12.08 -8.88 -10.79
N ASN A 64 12.76 -9.09 -9.66
CA ASN A 64 12.30 -8.65 -8.34
C ASN A 64 12.06 -7.13 -8.28
N TYR A 65 12.99 -6.33 -8.82
CA TYR A 65 12.85 -4.88 -8.85
C TYR A 65 11.67 -4.43 -9.72
N ILE A 66 11.37 -5.16 -10.78
CA ILE A 66 10.22 -4.89 -11.64
C ILE A 66 8.93 -5.11 -10.85
N VAL A 67 8.80 -6.25 -10.15
CA VAL A 67 7.63 -6.56 -9.32
C VAL A 67 7.45 -5.52 -8.22
N LEU A 68 8.51 -5.22 -7.47
CA LEU A 68 8.47 -4.21 -6.40
C LEU A 68 8.08 -2.83 -6.95
N SER A 69 8.68 -2.42 -8.08
CA SER A 69 8.35 -1.15 -8.73
C SER A 69 6.90 -1.10 -9.20
N CYS A 70 6.38 -2.18 -9.78
CA CYS A 70 4.98 -2.28 -10.19
C CYS A 70 4.03 -2.13 -8.99
N VAL A 71 4.31 -2.76 -7.86
CA VAL A 71 3.51 -2.61 -6.62
C VAL A 71 3.55 -1.16 -6.11
N LEU A 72 4.74 -0.54 -6.07
CA LEU A 72 4.88 0.85 -5.63
C LEU A 72 4.15 1.83 -6.55
N ILE A 73 4.32 1.67 -7.87
CA ILE A 73 3.62 2.48 -8.87
C ILE A 73 2.11 2.28 -8.74
N TYR A 74 1.64 1.05 -8.53
CA TYR A 74 0.22 0.78 -8.30
C TYR A 74 -0.31 1.53 -7.06
N ILE A 75 0.41 1.53 -5.94
CA ILE A 75 0.02 2.25 -4.72
C ILE A 75 -0.01 3.76 -4.94
N ILE A 76 1.00 4.31 -5.64
CA ILE A 76 1.06 5.75 -5.96
C ILE A 76 -0.10 6.15 -6.88
N LEU A 77 -0.30 5.41 -7.98
CA LEU A 77 -1.35 5.70 -8.96
C LEU A 77 -2.75 5.54 -8.37
N SER A 78 -2.99 4.50 -7.56
CA SER A 78 -4.27 4.30 -6.89
C SER A 78 -4.55 5.42 -5.86
N SER A 79 -3.53 5.87 -5.14
CA SER A 79 -3.64 7.01 -4.21
C SER A 79 -3.96 8.31 -4.95
N LEU A 80 -3.31 8.57 -6.08
CA LEU A 80 -3.57 9.73 -6.93
C LEU A 80 -4.98 9.69 -7.54
N TYR A 81 -5.40 8.52 -8.01
CA TYR A 81 -6.76 8.33 -8.54
C TYR A 81 -7.81 8.54 -7.46
N GLY A 82 -7.57 8.06 -6.24
CA GLY A 82 -8.44 8.31 -5.08
C GLY A 82 -8.55 9.80 -4.75
N LEU A 83 -7.43 10.53 -4.78
CA LEU A 83 -7.41 11.97 -4.56
C LEU A 83 -8.19 12.74 -5.65
N GLN A 84 -8.11 12.30 -6.91
CA GLN A 84 -8.86 12.90 -8.01
C GLN A 84 -10.36 12.66 -7.89
N GLN A 85 -10.78 11.45 -7.51
CA GLN A 85 -12.18 11.06 -7.39
C GLN A 85 -12.88 11.72 -6.19
N ILE A 86 -12.22 11.73 -5.02
CA ILE A 86 -12.78 12.40 -3.84
C ILE A 86 -12.74 13.92 -4.04
N GLY A 87 -11.65 14.46 -4.62
CA GLY A 87 -11.37 15.89 -4.66
C GLY A 87 -10.82 16.42 -3.33
N ILE A 88 -10.27 17.63 -3.33
CA ILE A 88 -9.76 18.26 -2.09
C ILE A 88 -10.89 19.03 -1.43
N TYR A 89 -11.39 18.50 -0.32
CA TYR A 89 -12.29 19.21 0.60
C TYR A 89 -11.46 19.91 1.67
N TYR A 90 -11.53 21.24 1.72
CA TYR A 90 -11.05 21.99 2.87
C TYR A 90 -12.27 22.49 3.63
N PHE A 91 -12.43 22.08 4.88
CA PHE A 91 -13.48 22.58 5.77
C PHE A 91 -14.92 22.47 5.17
N CYS A 92 -15.24 21.30 4.58
CA CYS A 92 -16.51 21.01 3.90
C CYS A 92 -16.82 21.80 2.60
N VAL A 93 -15.86 22.57 2.06
CA VAL A 93 -15.99 23.22 0.75
C VAL A 93 -15.09 22.52 -0.27
N LYS A 94 -15.65 22.15 -1.43
CA LYS A 94 -14.92 21.55 -2.55
C LYS A 94 -14.07 22.65 -3.21
N MET A 95 -12.79 22.72 -2.87
CA MET A 95 -11.95 23.86 -3.27
C MET A 95 -11.44 23.72 -4.71
N PHE A 96 -11.05 22.51 -5.12
CA PHE A 96 -10.53 22.25 -6.46
C PHE A 96 -11.01 20.89 -6.99
N ARG A 97 -11.63 20.91 -8.17
CA ARG A 97 -11.90 19.71 -8.98
C ARG A 97 -10.71 19.53 -9.93
N PHE A 98 -10.03 18.39 -9.85
CA PHE A 98 -8.92 18.09 -10.76
C PHE A 98 -9.49 17.57 -12.08
N SER A 99 -9.73 18.48 -13.03
CA SER A 99 -10.07 18.10 -14.41
C SER A 99 -8.83 18.07 -15.30
N ARG A 100 -8.78 17.11 -16.22
CA ARG A 100 -7.63 16.88 -17.10
C ARG A 100 -7.56 18.02 -18.13
N GLY A 101 -6.49 18.81 -18.08
CA GLY A 101 -6.24 19.90 -19.05
C GLY A 101 -6.65 21.31 -18.61
N ARG A 102 -7.31 21.49 -17.46
CA ARG A 102 -7.72 22.81 -16.93
C ARG A 102 -7.37 23.01 -15.45
N THR A 103 -6.18 22.60 -15.01
CA THR A 103 -5.72 22.80 -13.61
C THR A 103 -5.03 24.14 -13.44
N LYS A 104 -5.48 24.95 -12.46
CA LYS A 104 -4.80 26.21 -12.09
C LYS A 104 -3.41 25.90 -11.49
N PRO A 105 -2.38 26.73 -11.74
CA PRO A 105 -1.02 26.48 -11.25
C PRO A 105 -0.93 26.30 -9.72
N GLN A 106 -1.78 27.01 -8.96
CA GLN A 106 -1.88 26.85 -7.51
C GLN A 106 -2.32 25.43 -7.08
N ALA A 107 -3.24 24.81 -7.81
CA ALA A 107 -3.70 23.45 -7.53
C ALA A 107 -2.61 22.41 -7.81
N LEU A 108 -1.75 22.66 -8.81
CA LEU A 108 -0.61 21.81 -9.14
C LEU A 108 0.43 21.80 -8.01
N VAL A 109 0.70 22.96 -7.39
CA VAL A 109 1.61 23.05 -6.23
C VAL A 109 1.06 22.30 -5.02
N ILE A 110 -0.23 22.42 -4.72
CA ILE A 110 -0.89 21.67 -3.63
C ILE A 110 -0.83 20.16 -3.91
N LEU A 111 -1.12 19.75 -5.15
CA LEU A 111 -1.01 18.34 -5.55
C LEU A 111 0.40 17.80 -5.38
N CYS A 112 1.43 18.59 -5.74
CA CYS A 112 2.83 18.23 -5.56
C CYS A 112 3.18 18.08 -4.07
N SER A 113 2.70 18.99 -3.21
CA SER A 113 2.87 18.87 -1.77
C SER A 113 2.20 17.62 -1.20
N LEU A 114 0.97 17.32 -1.62
CA LEU A 114 0.26 16.09 -1.21
C LEU A 114 0.99 14.84 -1.71
N LEU A 115 1.54 14.85 -2.92
CA LEU A 115 2.34 13.75 -3.45
C LEU A 115 3.60 13.50 -2.59
N MET A 116 4.27 14.55 -2.12
CA MET A 116 5.39 14.39 -1.19
C MET A 116 4.97 13.69 0.11
N PHE A 117 3.82 14.09 0.70
CA PHE A 117 3.28 13.42 1.88
C PHE A 117 2.89 11.96 1.61
N ILE A 118 2.32 11.67 0.43
CA ILE A 118 2.00 10.30 0.01
C ILE A 118 3.27 9.46 -0.07
N VAL A 119 4.36 9.96 -0.68
CA VAL A 119 5.63 9.23 -0.77
C VAL A 119 6.19 8.93 0.62
N VAL A 120 6.15 9.90 1.54
CA VAL A 120 6.58 9.68 2.94
C VAL A 120 5.71 8.60 3.61
N ALA A 121 4.39 8.66 3.44
CA ALA A 121 3.48 7.66 4.01
C ALA A 121 3.70 6.26 3.43
N ILE A 122 4.00 6.16 2.12
CA ILE A 122 4.30 4.90 1.45
C ILE A 122 5.53 4.22 2.04
N ASN A 123 6.56 4.96 2.47
CA ASN A 123 7.74 4.36 3.09
C ASN A 123 7.38 3.55 4.35
N ILE A 124 6.49 4.08 5.18
CA ILE A 124 5.97 3.37 6.36
C ILE A 124 5.05 2.23 5.91
N PHE A 125 4.17 2.49 4.93
CA PHE A 125 3.22 1.49 4.45
C PHE A 125 3.89 0.25 3.83
N VAL A 126 5.00 0.41 3.11
CA VAL A 126 5.78 -0.70 2.54
C VAL A 126 6.30 -1.62 3.64
N TYR A 127 6.73 -1.06 4.78
CA TYR A 127 7.09 -1.86 5.95
C TYR A 127 5.90 -2.64 6.49
N LEU A 128 4.69 -2.06 6.52
CA LEU A 128 3.50 -2.82 6.93
C LEU A 128 3.15 -3.93 5.94
N LEU A 129 3.42 -3.73 4.64
CA LEU A 129 3.10 -4.68 3.58
C LEU A 129 4.07 -5.84 3.46
N MET A 130 5.37 -5.62 3.72
CA MET A 130 6.44 -6.59 3.50
C MET A 130 7.57 -6.37 4.53
N PRO A 131 7.30 -6.64 5.81
CA PRO A 131 8.22 -6.27 6.87
C PRO A 131 9.52 -7.11 6.82
N GLN A 132 9.47 -8.36 6.36
CA GLN A 132 10.68 -9.20 6.22
C GLN A 132 11.58 -8.68 5.10
N TYR A 133 11.02 -8.47 3.91
CA TYR A 133 11.78 -7.99 2.76
C TYR A 133 12.32 -6.57 2.98
N THR A 134 11.58 -5.71 3.68
CA THR A 134 12.06 -4.34 3.97
C THR A 134 13.24 -4.32 4.93
N ILE A 135 13.25 -5.19 5.95
CA ILE A 135 14.31 -5.23 6.97
C ILE A 135 15.54 -5.99 6.49
N TYR A 136 15.36 -7.16 5.87
CA TYR A 136 16.48 -8.06 5.54
C TYR A 136 16.67 -8.28 4.03
N GLY A 137 15.77 -7.80 3.18
CA GLY A 137 15.84 -8.05 1.74
C GLY A 137 15.68 -9.53 1.40
N ASP A 138 16.52 -10.02 0.50
CA ASP A 138 16.58 -11.43 0.07
C ASP A 138 17.53 -12.28 0.92
N GLN A 139 17.98 -11.76 2.08
CA GLN A 139 18.91 -12.47 2.95
C GLN A 139 18.23 -13.68 3.61
N GLN A 140 18.92 -14.82 3.56
CA GLN A 140 18.51 -16.08 4.18
C GLN A 140 19.72 -16.74 4.84
N TYR A 141 19.53 -17.43 5.95
CA TYR A 141 20.59 -18.18 6.61
C TYR A 141 20.30 -19.67 6.59
N SER A 142 21.37 -20.48 6.54
CA SER A 142 21.28 -21.93 6.60
C SER A 142 21.58 -22.39 8.02
N THR A 143 20.66 -23.11 8.65
CA THR A 143 20.89 -23.74 9.95
C THR A 143 20.97 -25.25 9.79
N MET A 144 22.02 -25.86 10.35
CA MET A 144 22.14 -27.32 10.44
C MET A 144 21.21 -27.81 11.54
N ASN A 145 20.23 -28.63 11.17
CA ASN A 145 19.41 -29.33 12.17
C ASN A 145 20.25 -30.41 12.87
N PHE A 146 19.81 -30.83 14.06
CA PHE A 146 20.40 -31.95 14.81
C PHE A 146 20.48 -33.26 14.00
N ASN A 147 19.63 -33.41 12.98
CA ASN A 147 19.63 -34.55 12.05
C ASN A 147 20.61 -34.39 10.86
N GLY A 148 21.47 -33.36 10.86
CA GLY A 148 22.43 -33.10 9.78
C GLY A 148 21.83 -32.54 8.48
N THR A 149 20.54 -32.18 8.48
CA THR A 149 19.88 -31.55 7.32
C THR A 149 20.02 -30.03 7.39
N ASN A 150 20.47 -29.42 6.29
CA ASN A 150 20.51 -27.97 6.15
C ASN A 150 19.10 -27.45 5.86
N THR A 151 18.59 -26.56 6.70
CA THR A 151 17.35 -25.82 6.44
C THR A 151 17.65 -24.35 6.22
N VAL A 152 17.15 -23.82 5.12
CA VAL A 152 17.24 -22.40 4.80
C VAL A 152 16.05 -21.70 5.44
N LYS A 153 16.31 -20.71 6.28
CA LYS A 153 15.29 -19.93 7.00
C LYS A 153 15.45 -18.44 6.70
N PRO A 154 14.35 -17.67 6.67
CA PRO A 154 14.41 -16.22 6.53
C PRO A 154 15.07 -15.60 7.77
N CYS A 155 15.84 -14.53 7.57
CA CYS A 155 16.41 -13.74 8.68
C CYS A 155 15.31 -13.23 9.62
N THR A 156 15.55 -13.25 10.93
CA THR A 156 14.62 -12.73 11.93
C THR A 156 15.39 -11.96 13.00
N GLN A 157 14.70 -11.09 13.74
CA GLN A 157 15.33 -10.19 14.72
C GLN A 157 15.88 -10.92 15.98
N TYR A 158 15.51 -12.18 16.21
CA TYR A 158 15.88 -12.94 17.42
C TYR A 158 17.11 -13.82 17.26
N LEU A 159 17.66 -13.95 16.05
CA LEU A 159 18.89 -14.69 15.85
C LEU A 159 20.08 -13.75 15.97
N ASP A 160 20.86 -13.97 17.03
CA ASP A 160 22.15 -13.33 17.33
C ASP A 160 23.28 -13.94 16.46
N THR A 161 22.99 -14.20 15.19
CA THR A 161 23.98 -14.68 14.22
C THR A 161 24.42 -13.51 13.35
N ASN A 162 25.74 -13.32 13.19
CA ASN A 162 26.36 -12.31 12.32
C ASN A 162 25.99 -12.45 10.83
N ASP A 163 25.16 -13.43 10.46
CA ASP A 163 24.83 -13.79 9.09
C ASP A 163 23.74 -12.90 8.47
N CYS A 164 22.94 -12.21 9.30
CA CYS A 164 21.85 -11.34 8.84
C CYS A 164 22.11 -9.88 9.21
N THR A 165 22.14 -8.99 8.23
CA THR A 165 22.37 -7.56 8.45
C THR A 165 21.14 -6.75 8.04
N MET A 166 20.56 -6.03 8.97
CA MET A 166 19.41 -5.17 8.67
C MET A 166 19.77 -4.07 7.66
N THR A 167 18.86 -3.79 6.73
CA THR A 167 18.98 -2.67 5.80
C THR A 167 18.98 -1.33 6.54
N VAL A 168 19.64 -0.33 5.96
CA VAL A 168 19.66 1.04 6.51
C VAL A 168 18.23 1.59 6.65
N MET A 169 17.36 1.31 5.67
CA MET A 169 15.96 1.73 5.72
C MET A 169 15.20 1.08 6.88
N GLY A 170 15.37 -0.23 7.09
CA GLY A 170 14.77 -0.94 8.22
C GLY A 170 15.23 -0.38 9.57
N GLN A 171 16.53 -0.13 9.73
CA GLN A 171 17.08 0.44 10.97
C GLN A 171 16.52 1.84 11.27
N ILE A 172 16.47 2.72 10.28
CA ILE A 172 15.96 4.09 10.44
C ILE A 172 14.47 4.04 10.82
N LEU A 173 13.69 3.26 10.07
CA LEU A 173 12.25 3.20 10.26
C LEU A 173 11.88 2.60 11.62
N LEU A 174 12.53 1.52 12.03
CA LEU A 174 12.30 0.91 13.34
C LEU A 174 12.63 1.86 14.49
N ARG A 175 13.76 2.58 14.40
CA ARG A 175 14.13 3.60 15.40
C ARG A 175 13.12 4.74 15.44
N PHE A 176 12.63 5.19 14.28
CA PHE A 176 11.63 6.24 14.19
C PHE A 176 10.30 5.81 14.81
N LEU A 177 9.76 4.65 14.43
CA LEU A 177 8.50 4.12 14.94
C LEU A 177 8.56 3.84 16.44
N TYR A 178 9.71 3.39 16.95
CA TYR A 178 9.92 3.19 18.38
C TYR A 178 9.96 4.51 19.17
N LYS A 179 10.70 5.52 18.69
CA LYS A 179 10.78 6.83 19.35
C LYS A 179 9.45 7.59 19.28
N VAL A 180 8.74 7.51 18.15
CA VAL A 180 7.48 8.23 17.93
C VAL A 180 6.31 7.26 17.81
N TRP A 181 6.11 6.49 18.88
CA TRP A 181 5.12 5.40 18.97
C TRP A 181 3.67 5.79 18.59
N ILE A 182 3.31 7.06 18.76
CA ILE A 182 1.98 7.58 18.40
C ILE A 182 1.73 7.45 16.89
N PHE A 183 2.73 7.74 16.05
CA PHE A 183 2.59 7.55 14.61
C PHE A 183 2.46 6.07 14.27
N GLY A 184 3.26 5.20 14.88
CA GLY A 184 3.14 3.75 14.69
C GLY A 184 1.73 3.24 15.00
N ALA A 185 1.18 3.64 16.16
CA ALA A 185 -0.18 3.28 16.56
C ALA A 185 -1.23 3.83 15.58
N ALA A 186 -1.10 5.08 15.14
CA ALA A 186 -2.01 5.66 14.14
C ALA A 186 -1.98 4.89 12.82
N TYR A 187 -0.80 4.55 12.30
CA TYR A 187 -0.66 3.74 11.09
C TYR A 187 -1.26 2.34 11.23
N PHE A 188 -1.13 1.72 12.41
CA PHE A 188 -1.76 0.44 12.70
C PHE A 188 -3.30 0.53 12.70
N ILE A 189 -3.88 1.57 13.31
CA ILE A 189 -5.33 1.75 13.29
C ILE A 189 -5.83 2.07 11.87
N ILE A 190 -5.10 2.91 11.13
CA ILE A 190 -5.41 3.25 9.74
C ILE A 190 -5.33 2.02 8.83
N SER A 191 -4.40 1.09 9.07
CA SER A 191 -4.30 -0.13 8.26
C SER A 191 -5.51 -1.05 8.46
N TRP A 192 -6.02 -1.17 9.69
CA TRP A 192 -7.30 -1.86 9.96
C TRP A 192 -8.49 -1.17 9.30
N LEU A 193 -8.54 0.17 9.37
CA LEU A 193 -9.58 0.95 8.69
C LEU A 193 -9.54 0.72 7.18
N TYR A 194 -8.36 0.72 6.57
CA TYR A 194 -8.17 0.44 5.15
C TYR A 194 -8.70 -0.96 4.77
N LEU A 195 -8.35 -1.99 5.55
CA LEU A 195 -8.85 -3.35 5.35
C LEU A 195 -10.38 -3.42 5.43
N ALA A 196 -10.98 -2.74 6.41
CA ALA A 196 -12.43 -2.69 6.56
C ALA A 196 -13.09 -2.00 5.34
N VAL A 197 -12.62 -0.82 4.95
CA VAL A 197 -13.15 -0.08 3.79
C VAL A 197 -13.01 -0.89 2.49
N PHE A 198 -11.88 -1.58 2.29
CA PHE A 198 -11.69 -2.44 1.13
C PHE A 198 -12.70 -3.58 1.09
N LEU A 199 -12.89 -4.30 2.21
CA LEU A 199 -13.88 -5.36 2.31
C LEU A 199 -15.30 -4.86 2.07
N PHE A 200 -15.69 -3.76 2.72
CA PHE A 200 -17.01 -3.16 2.52
C PHE A 200 -17.21 -2.70 1.07
N GLY A 201 -16.19 -2.13 0.42
CA GLY A 201 -16.23 -1.75 -0.98
C GLY A 201 -16.41 -2.95 -1.91
N CYS A 202 -15.66 -4.03 -1.69
CA CYS A 202 -15.81 -5.28 -2.43
C CYS A 202 -17.20 -5.90 -2.23
N LEU A 203 -17.67 -6.02 -0.98
CA LEU A 203 -18.99 -6.55 -0.67
C LEU A 203 -20.10 -5.70 -1.29
N TYR A 204 -19.99 -4.37 -1.20
CA TYR A 204 -20.95 -3.45 -1.81
C TYR A 204 -21.03 -3.63 -3.33
N LYS A 205 -19.88 -3.77 -4.01
CA LYS A 205 -19.84 -4.01 -5.46
C LYS A 205 -20.39 -5.38 -5.86
N ILE A 206 -20.17 -6.42 -5.04
CA ILE A 206 -20.72 -7.77 -5.26
C ILE A 206 -22.23 -7.79 -5.04
N ILE A 207 -22.73 -7.14 -3.98
CA ILE A 207 -24.16 -7.10 -3.64
C ILE A 207 -24.94 -6.19 -4.59
N ARG A 208 -24.38 -5.02 -4.95
CA ARG A 208 -24.99 -4.08 -5.90
C ARG A 208 -24.72 -4.45 -7.37
N HIS A 209 -24.33 -5.70 -7.65
CA HIS A 209 -23.98 -6.17 -8.99
C HIS A 209 -25.22 -6.32 -9.89
N ARG A 210 -25.91 -5.20 -10.20
CA ARG A 210 -26.92 -5.09 -11.26
C ARG A 210 -27.31 -3.66 -11.69
N GLU A 211 -26.40 -2.69 -11.65
CA GLU A 211 -26.56 -1.46 -12.46
C GLU A 211 -25.34 -1.34 -13.39
N SER A 212 -25.58 -1.39 -14.70
CA SER A 212 -24.54 -1.44 -15.72
C SER A 212 -23.69 -0.16 -15.70
N ASN A 213 -22.37 -0.34 -15.64
CA ASN A 213 -21.32 0.70 -15.69
C ASN A 213 -21.40 1.67 -16.90
N ILE A 214 -22.36 1.50 -17.80
CA ILE A 214 -22.60 2.39 -18.93
C ILE A 214 -23.18 3.73 -18.44
N GLN A 215 -24.07 3.73 -17.44
CA GLN A 215 -24.70 4.98 -16.98
C GLN A 215 -23.73 5.94 -16.28
N VAL A 216 -22.73 5.44 -15.55
CA VAL A 216 -21.79 6.31 -14.81
C VAL A 216 -20.88 7.10 -15.76
N TYR A 217 -20.37 6.46 -16.82
CA TYR A 217 -19.58 7.16 -17.85
C TYR A 217 -20.40 8.20 -18.61
N THR A 218 -21.68 7.91 -18.89
CA THR A 218 -22.56 8.86 -19.59
C THR A 218 -22.87 10.08 -18.72
N VAL A 219 -23.16 9.88 -17.42
CA VAL A 219 -23.48 10.99 -16.51
C VAL A 219 -22.27 11.88 -16.22
N GLU A 220 -21.07 11.32 -16.08
CA GLU A 220 -19.86 12.10 -15.82
C GLU A 220 -19.42 12.93 -17.05
N HIS A 221 -19.63 12.42 -18.27
CA HIS A 221 -19.38 13.18 -19.50
C HIS A 221 -20.42 14.29 -19.73
N LEU A 222 -21.70 14.04 -19.45
CA LEU A 222 -22.77 15.04 -19.60
C LEU A 222 -22.62 16.20 -18.61
N LEU A 223 -22.19 15.93 -17.38
CA LEU A 223 -21.97 16.97 -16.36
C LEU A 223 -20.76 17.86 -16.64
N ASP A 224 -19.78 17.38 -17.41
CA ASP A 224 -18.62 18.18 -17.83
C ASP A 224 -18.96 19.05 -19.06
N ASP A 225 -19.96 18.67 -19.89
CA ASP A 225 -20.44 19.47 -21.03
C ASP A 225 -21.37 20.63 -20.59
N ASP A 226 -22.16 20.46 -19.52
CA ASP A 226 -23.13 21.48 -19.04
C ASP A 226 -22.46 22.69 -18.33
N GLU A 227 -21.21 22.58 -17.85
CA GLU A 227 -20.48 23.71 -17.21
C GLU A 227 -19.86 24.69 -18.24
N ASP A 228 -19.89 24.36 -19.53
CA ASP A 228 -19.20 25.11 -20.61
C ASP A 228 -20.14 26.01 -21.47
N GLU A 229 -21.42 26.17 -21.14
CA GLU A 229 -22.26 27.22 -21.78
C GLU A 229 -21.99 28.58 -21.12
N PRO A 230 -21.31 29.54 -21.79
CA PRO A 230 -21.32 30.92 -21.33
C PRO A 230 -22.76 31.42 -21.45
N LEU A 231 -23.34 31.86 -20.33
CA LEU A 231 -24.57 32.65 -20.30
C LEU A 231 -24.37 33.90 -21.17
N ILE A 232 -24.71 33.79 -22.46
CA ILE A 232 -24.95 34.92 -23.33
C ILE A 232 -26.27 35.52 -22.84
N ASN A 233 -26.20 36.56 -22.01
CA ASN A 233 -27.33 37.44 -21.78
C ASN A 233 -26.86 38.89 -21.79
N SER A 234 -27.25 39.54 -22.89
CA SER A 234 -27.55 40.94 -23.21
C SER A 234 -27.04 42.07 -22.30
#